data_AF-A0A356WWD2-F1
#
_entry.id   AF-A0A356WWD2-F1
#
_cell.length_a   1.000
_cell.length_b   1.000
_cell.length_c   1.000
_cell.angle_alpha   90.00
_cell.angle_beta   90.00
_cell.angle_gamma   90.00
#
_symmetry.space_group_name_H-M   'P 1'
#
loop_
_entity.id
_entity.type
_entity.pdbx_description
1 polymer ?
#
loop_
_entity_poly.entity_id
_entity_poly.type
_entity_poly.pdbx_seq_one_letter_code
_entity_poly.pdbx_strand_id
1 'polypeptide(L)' 'MKTTWIYLLSILFLVSCGATRTAKVNELTNKEEKQGWTLLFNGKDFTGWRQYNGNSVPENWIIEDGTMKVFTAPNAR' A
#
# COMPACT_ATOMS: atom_id res chain seq x y z
N MET A 1 -45.86 0.03 17.76
CA MET A 1 -45.01 -1.10 18.20
C MET A 1 -44.57 -2.01 17.05
N LYS A 2 -45.47 -2.44 16.14
CA LYS A 2 -45.09 -3.33 15.01
C LYS A 2 -44.31 -2.62 13.89
N THR A 3 -44.64 -1.37 13.58
CA THR A 3 -43.95 -0.57 12.52
C THR A 3 -42.58 -0.05 12.97
N THR A 4 -42.42 0.28 14.24
CA THR A 4 -41.14 0.66 14.85
C THR A 4 -40.09 -0.45 14.79
N TRP A 5 -40.51 -1.72 14.87
CA TRP A 5 -39.61 -2.87 14.69
C TRP A 5 -39.19 -3.07 13.23
N ILE A 6 -40.06 -2.75 12.27
CA ILE A 6 -39.73 -2.80 10.85
C ILE A 6 -38.65 -1.76 10.51
N TYR A 7 -38.77 -0.53 11.04
CA TYR A 7 -37.74 0.50 10.86
C TYR A 7 -36.40 0.12 11.52
N LEU A 8 -36.44 -0.44 12.73
CA LEU A 8 -35.24 -0.97 13.42
C LEU A 8 -34.57 -2.11 12.64
N LEU A 9 -35.34 -3.03 12.07
CA LEU A 9 -34.80 -4.11 11.23
C LEU A 9 -34.19 -3.58 9.93
N SER A 10 -34.82 -2.57 9.29
CA SER A 10 -34.31 -1.96 8.06
C SER A 10 -33.02 -1.15 8.29
N ILE A 11 -32.87 -0.50 9.44
CA ILE A 11 -31.64 0.21 9.82
C ILE A 11 -30.50 -0.78 10.09
N LEU A 12 -30.80 -1.94 10.68
CA LEU A 12 -29.81 -2.99 10.93
C LEU A 12 -29.31 -3.63 9.62
N PHE A 13 -30.16 -3.74 8.60
CA PHE A 13 -29.78 -4.31 7.30
C PHE A 13 -28.87 -3.40 6.46
N LEU A 14 -28.95 -2.07 6.65
CA LEU A 14 -28.10 -1.09 5.95
C LEU A 14 -26.65 -1.06 6.47
N VAL A 15 -26.36 -1.62 7.64
CA VAL A 15 -25.01 -1.68 8.22
C VAL A 15 -24.17 -2.85 7.66
N SER A 16 -24.79 -3.76 6.90
CA SER A 16 -24.12 -4.98 6.42
C SER A 16 -23.27 -4.79 5.14
N CYS A 17 -23.15 -3.58 4.58
CA CYS A 17 -22.38 -3.35 3.35
C CYS A 17 -21.02 -2.68 3.63
N GLY A 18 -19.95 -3.48 3.53
CA GLY A 18 -18.68 -3.02 2.96
C GLY A 18 -17.64 -2.42 3.90
N ALA A 19 -16.89 -3.26 4.61
CA ALA A 19 -15.58 -2.87 5.15
C ALA A 19 -14.49 -3.89 4.79
N THR A 20 -14.40 -4.27 3.50
CA THR A 20 -13.18 -4.89 2.98
C THR A 20 -12.09 -3.83 2.91
N ARG A 21 -11.15 -3.84 3.86
CA ARG A 21 -9.93 -3.02 3.78
C ARG A 21 -8.98 -3.66 2.77
N THR A 22 -9.04 -3.18 1.53
CA THR A 22 -8.01 -3.47 0.52
C THR A 22 -6.70 -2.83 0.97
N ALA A 23 -5.57 -3.54 0.80
CA ALA A 23 -4.25 -2.99 1.05
C ALA A 23 -4.07 -1.71 0.21
N LYS A 24 -3.60 -0.62 0.82
CA LYS A 24 -3.13 0.52 0.04
C LYS A 24 -1.77 0.17 -0.57
N VAL A 25 -1.40 0.87 -1.65
CA VAL A 25 -0.10 0.67 -2.30
C VAL A 25 1.02 0.94 -1.27
N ASN A 26 2.00 0.04 -1.20
CA ASN A 26 3.12 0.08 -0.25
C ASN A 26 2.68 0.03 1.23
N GLU A 27 1.60 -0.68 1.54
CA GLU A 27 1.19 -0.99 2.92
C GLU A 27 0.87 -2.48 3.04
N LEU A 28 1.22 -3.10 4.17
CA LEU A 28 0.80 -4.46 4.46
C LEU A 28 -0.60 -4.47 5.04
N THR A 29 -1.38 -5.48 4.68
CA THR A 29 -2.62 -5.81 5.39
C THR A 29 -2.29 -6.48 6.73
N ASN A 30 -3.23 -6.39 7.67
CA ASN A 30 -3.16 -7.14 8.94
C ASN A 30 -2.95 -8.65 8.75
N LYS A 31 -3.38 -9.21 7.62
CA LYS A 31 -3.20 -10.63 7.31
C LYS A 31 -1.75 -10.92 6.91
N GLU A 32 -1.17 -10.07 6.07
CA GLU A 32 0.23 -10.20 5.62
C GLU A 32 1.21 -10.00 6.79
N GLU A 33 0.96 -9.03 7.66
CA GLU A 33 1.76 -8.85 8.88
C GLU A 33 1.74 -10.10 9.76
N LYS A 34 0.55 -10.71 9.97
CA LYS A 34 0.42 -11.96 10.74
C LYS A 34 1.10 -13.16 10.08
N GLN A 35 1.28 -13.12 8.77
CA GLN A 35 2.01 -14.14 8.01
C GLN A 35 3.52 -13.90 8.01
N GLY A 36 3.99 -12.79 8.60
CA GLY A 36 5.40 -12.46 8.70
C GLY A 36 5.97 -11.79 7.45
N TRP A 37 5.12 -11.22 6.58
CA TRP A 37 5.60 -10.41 5.46
C TRP A 37 6.33 -9.16 5.96
N THR A 38 7.34 -8.74 5.20
CA THR A 38 8.09 -7.51 5.46
C THR A 38 7.99 -6.60 4.25
N LEU A 39 7.71 -5.33 4.48
CA LEU A 39 7.63 -4.33 3.43
C LEU A 39 9.05 -3.85 3.06
N LEU A 40 9.54 -4.25 1.88
CA LEU A 40 10.89 -3.88 1.40
C LEU A 40 10.94 -2.48 0.77
N PHE A 41 9.81 -2.02 0.22
CA PHE A 41 9.69 -0.68 -0.34
C PHE A 41 8.54 0.05 0.31
N ASN A 42 8.85 1.19 0.93
CA ASN A 42 7.91 1.98 1.71
C ASN A 42 7.06 2.96 0.87
N GLY A 43 7.28 3.02 -0.44
CA GLY A 43 6.57 3.94 -1.33
C GLY A 43 7.02 5.40 -1.27
N LYS A 44 8.04 5.74 -0.47
CA LYS A 44 8.39 7.12 -0.13
C LYS A 44 9.84 7.46 -0.49
N ASP A 45 10.75 6.53 -0.24
CA ASP A 45 12.18 6.74 -0.42
C ASP A 45 12.92 5.43 -0.70
N PHE A 46 14.24 5.53 -0.80
CA PHE A 46 15.15 4.43 -1.06
C PHE A 46 15.76 3.82 0.21
N THR A 47 15.09 3.93 1.37
CA THR A 47 15.58 3.30 2.61
C THR A 47 15.77 1.80 2.39
N GLY A 48 16.99 1.31 2.63
CA GLY A 48 17.36 -0.09 2.40
C GLY A 48 17.80 -0.42 0.97
N TRP A 49 17.81 0.56 0.06
CA TRP A 49 18.21 0.41 -1.33
C TRP A 49 19.53 1.12 -1.63
N ARG A 50 20.33 0.52 -2.51
CA ARG A 50 21.59 1.07 -3.03
C ARG A 50 21.91 0.45 -4.38
N GLN A 51 22.78 1.08 -5.14
CA GLN A 51 23.34 0.51 -6.35
C GLN A 51 24.12 -0.77 -6.06
N TYR A 52 24.07 -1.74 -6.98
CA TYR A 52 25.02 -2.85 -6.99
C TYR A 52 26.47 -2.33 -7.03
N ASN A 53 27.31 -2.82 -6.11
CA ASN A 53 28.68 -2.32 -5.88
C ASN A 53 28.80 -0.81 -5.59
N GLY A 54 27.71 -0.16 -5.17
CA GLY A 54 27.72 1.23 -4.70
C GLY A 54 27.12 1.36 -3.30
N ASN A 55 27.27 2.55 -2.71
CA ASN A 55 26.79 2.89 -1.36
C ASN A 55 25.55 3.78 -1.35
N SER A 56 25.09 4.24 -2.52
CA SER A 56 23.91 5.09 -2.70
C SER A 56 23.08 4.60 -3.87
N VAL A 57 21.84 5.08 -3.98
CA VAL A 57 21.02 4.88 -5.17
C VAL A 57 21.53 5.81 -6.30
N PRO A 58 21.58 5.34 -7.55
CA PRO A 58 22.02 6.16 -8.68
C PRO A 58 21.05 7.33 -8.95
N GLU A 59 21.56 8.43 -9.50
CA GLU A 59 20.77 9.65 -9.77
C GLU A 59 19.63 9.44 -10.79
N ASN A 60 19.70 8.41 -11.63
CA ASN A 60 18.66 8.10 -12.62
C ASN A 60 17.48 7.30 -12.05
N TRP A 61 17.39 7.16 -10.72
CA TRP A 61 16.24 6.60 -10.03
C TRP A 61 15.49 7.68 -9.27
N ILE A 62 14.16 7.66 -9.36
CA ILE A 62 13.28 8.54 -8.59
C ILE A 62 12.16 7.75 -7.94
N ILE A 63 11.53 8.37 -6.93
CA ILE A 63 10.23 7.95 -6.42
C ILE A 63 9.17 8.90 -6.99
N GLU A 64 8.21 8.36 -7.72
CA GLU A 64 7.08 9.08 -8.31
C GLU A 64 5.82 8.23 -8.17
N ASP A 65 4.71 8.82 -7.69
CA ASP A 65 3.44 8.13 -7.46
C ASP A 65 3.55 6.83 -6.64
N GLY A 66 4.38 6.86 -5.60
CA GLY A 66 4.61 5.69 -4.76
C GLY A 66 5.34 4.55 -5.46
N THR A 67 6.06 4.81 -6.56
CA THR A 67 6.73 3.81 -7.39
C THR A 67 8.21 4.15 -7.56
N MET A 68 9.07 3.13 -7.56
CA MET A 68 10.47 3.29 -7.99
C MET A 68 10.55 3.32 -9.51
N LYS A 69 11.04 4.43 -10.07
CA LYS A 69 11.14 4.64 -11.51
C LYS A 69 12.58 4.88 -11.90
N VAL A 70 13.03 4.16 -12.92
CA VAL A 70 14.36 4.32 -13.51
C VAL A 70 14.23 5.02 -14.85
N PHE A 71 15.13 5.95 -15.13
CA PHE A 71 15.29 6.56 -16.45
C PHE A 71 16.60 6.15 -17.07
N THR A 72 16.70 6.30 -18.39
CA THR A 72 17.97 6.16 -19.09
C THR A 72 18.96 7.18 -18.54
N ALA A 73 20.01 6.70 -17.87
CA ALA A 73 21.10 7.57 -17.46
C ALA A 73 21.83 8.11 -18.71
N PRO A 74 22.32 9.37 -18.70
CA PRO A 74 23.10 9.92 -19.81
C PRO A 74 24.30 9.03 -20.21
N ASN A 75 24.80 8.22 -19.27
CA ASN A 75 25.93 7.31 -19.43
C ASN A 75 25.58 5.87 -19.04
N ALA A 76 24.34 5.42 -19.26
CA ALA A 76 23.99 4.02 -19.06
C ALA A 76 24.90 3.14 -19.93
N ARG A 77 25.70 2.27 -19.28
CA ARG A 77 26.63 1.34 -19.94
C ARG A 77 25.89 0.30 -20.77
#